data_AF-K2CNB7-F1
#
_entry.id   AF-K2CNB7-F1
#
_cell.length_a   1.000
_cell.length_b   1.000
_cell.length_c   1.000
_cell.angle_alpha   90.00
_cell.angle_beta   90.00
_cell.angle_gamma   90.00
#
_symmetry.space_group_name_H-M   'P 1'
#
loop_
_entity.id
_entity.type
_entity.pdbx_description
1 polymer ?
#
loop_
_entity_poly.entity_id
_entity_poly.type
_entity_poly.pdbx_seq_one_letter_code
_entity_poly.pdbx_strand_id
1 'polypeptide(L)'
;PRFASENLGWIEYGKEVIRENGTAFHEFVDFQYRPDPETAKKYYKSGHHAWNLGYFVTTPKFLWSLYERFVPNLAKGLKDIVKSEKFQQTLEKIYPTLEKISFDNAILESLNPKDALVISENIEWSDIGAWEALKEALENSTDKNVTQGKVMLTDTSDSLVYNYTNQTVTTIDVKGMLVVVTDDVVLVCPKGSVPKIKKFVESLSGTKNEHLV
;
A
#
# COMPACT_ATOMS: atom_id res chain seq x y z
N PRO A 1 8.39 -1.47 11.30
CA PRO A 1 7.13 -0.69 11.18
C PRO A 1 7.23 0.61 11.98
N ARG A 2 6.69 1.73 11.47
CA ARG A 2 6.69 3.02 12.20
C ARG A 2 5.41 3.27 13.01
N PHE A 3 4.33 2.61 12.64
CA PHE A 3 3.02 2.70 13.31
C PHE A 3 2.17 1.45 13.02
N ALA A 4 1.00 1.38 13.64
CA ALA A 4 0.02 0.32 13.43
C ALA A 4 -0.85 0.59 12.18
N SER A 5 -0.33 0.27 10.99
CA SER A 5 -1.08 0.41 9.73
C SER A 5 -2.18 -0.65 9.54
N GLU A 6 -3.38 -0.21 9.16
CA GLU A 6 -4.51 -1.06 8.74
C GLU A 6 -4.54 -1.26 7.20
N ASN A 7 -3.72 -0.52 6.47
CA ASN A 7 -3.75 -0.48 5.00
C ASN A 7 -2.70 -1.39 4.34
N LEU A 8 -1.74 -1.88 5.12
CA LEU A 8 -0.65 -2.75 4.69
C LEU A 8 -0.87 -4.19 5.14
N GLY A 9 -0.20 -5.12 4.47
CA GLY A 9 -0.05 -6.48 4.98
C GLY A 9 0.96 -6.54 6.12
N TRP A 10 0.77 -7.48 7.04
CA TRP A 10 1.70 -7.75 8.14
C TRP A 10 2.21 -9.18 8.03
N ILE A 11 3.52 -9.33 8.16
CA ILE A 11 4.22 -10.61 8.15
C ILE A 11 4.72 -10.86 9.57
N GLU A 12 4.25 -11.94 10.20
CA GLU A 12 4.89 -12.50 11.38
C GLU A 12 6.12 -13.31 10.92
N TYR A 13 7.26 -13.04 11.54
CA TYR A 13 8.50 -13.76 11.24
C TYR A 13 9.11 -14.33 12.52
N GLY A 14 9.69 -15.52 12.37
CA GLY A 14 10.28 -16.28 13.45
C GLY A 14 11.77 -15.99 13.62
N LYS A 15 12.50 -17.02 14.08
CA LYS A 15 13.94 -16.95 14.26
C LYS A 15 14.68 -16.83 12.92
N GLU A 16 15.91 -16.32 12.97
CA GLU A 16 16.85 -16.39 11.85
C GLU A 16 17.13 -17.86 11.50
N VAL A 17 16.96 -18.20 10.23
CA VAL A 17 17.22 -19.53 9.66
C VAL A 17 18.62 -19.57 9.05
N ILE A 18 18.97 -18.52 8.32
CA ILE A 18 20.24 -18.42 7.59
C ILE A 18 20.64 -16.95 7.43
N ARG A 19 21.95 -16.70 7.37
CA ARG A 19 22.53 -15.40 7.04
C ARG A 19 23.52 -15.54 5.90
N GLU A 20 23.28 -14.78 4.83
CA GLU A 20 24.09 -14.81 3.62
C GLU A 20 24.46 -13.38 3.22
N ASN A 21 25.74 -13.12 2.97
CA ASN A 21 26.24 -11.79 2.59
C ASN A 21 25.78 -10.64 3.51
N GLY A 22 25.61 -10.92 4.81
CA GLY A 22 25.14 -9.95 5.81
C GLY A 22 23.61 -9.88 5.96
N THR A 23 22.84 -10.42 5.02
CA THR A 23 21.36 -10.43 5.04
C THR A 23 20.83 -11.60 5.86
N ALA A 24 19.96 -11.33 6.83
CA ALA A 24 19.30 -12.34 7.64
C ALA A 24 17.98 -12.79 7.01
N PHE A 25 17.79 -14.10 6.93
CA PHE A 25 16.54 -14.72 6.48
C PHE A 25 15.88 -15.38 7.68
N HIS A 26 14.62 -15.03 7.91
CA HIS A 26 13.83 -15.51 9.04
C HIS A 26 12.76 -16.49 8.59
N GLU A 27 12.28 -17.32 9.51
CA GLU A 27 11.11 -18.17 9.26
C GLU A 27 9.90 -17.29 8.92
N PHE A 28 9.18 -17.64 7.85
CA PHE A 28 7.84 -17.12 7.64
C PHE A 28 6.88 -17.84 8.59
N VAL A 29 6.11 -17.10 9.39
CA VAL A 29 5.18 -17.70 10.38
C VAL A 29 3.73 -17.52 9.95
N ASP A 30 3.32 -16.28 9.69
CA ASP A 30 1.96 -15.96 9.26
C ASP A 30 1.95 -14.65 8.45
N PHE A 31 0.88 -14.48 7.68
CA PHE A 31 0.62 -13.25 6.94
C PHE A 31 -0.86 -12.89 7.01
N GLN A 32 -1.12 -11.61 7.27
CA GLN A 32 -2.47 -11.07 7.19
C GLN A 32 -2.47 -9.77 6.39
N TYR A 33 -3.31 -9.70 5.36
CA TYR A 33 -3.48 -8.47 4.58
C TYR A 33 -4.54 -7.56 5.22
N ARG A 34 -4.15 -6.31 5.51
CA ARG A 34 -5.06 -5.27 6.04
C ARG A 34 -5.85 -5.72 7.28
N PRO A 35 -5.15 -6.03 8.40
CA PRO A 35 -5.80 -6.41 9.64
C PRO A 35 -6.67 -5.27 10.18
N ASP A 36 -7.62 -5.62 11.06
CA ASP A 36 -8.41 -4.63 11.80
C ASP A 36 -7.52 -3.76 12.72
N PRO A 37 -7.99 -2.56 13.12
CA PRO A 37 -7.21 -1.63 13.94
C PRO A 37 -6.62 -2.23 15.22
N GLU A 38 -7.36 -3.10 15.90
CA GLU A 38 -6.90 -3.70 17.16
C GLU A 38 -5.81 -4.74 16.91
N THR A 39 -5.95 -5.52 15.84
CA THR A 39 -4.94 -6.47 15.39
C THR A 39 -3.67 -5.76 14.91
N ALA A 40 -3.78 -4.69 14.11
CA ALA A 40 -2.64 -3.87 13.69
C ALA A 40 -1.85 -3.30 14.89
N LYS A 41 -2.55 -2.84 15.94
CA LYS A 41 -1.92 -2.36 17.18
C LYS A 41 -1.18 -3.46 17.92
N LYS A 42 -1.72 -4.70 17.94
CA LYS A 42 -1.05 -5.86 18.54
C LYS A 42 0.22 -6.20 17.76
N TYR A 43 0.14 -6.27 16.43
CA TYR A 43 1.31 -6.54 15.58
C TYR A 43 2.41 -5.51 15.77
N TYR A 44 2.06 -4.22 15.78
CA TYR A 44 3.00 -3.14 16.05
C TYR A 44 3.71 -3.29 17.40
N LYS A 45 2.98 -3.67 18.46
CA LYS A 45 3.54 -3.85 19.81
C LYS A 45 4.36 -5.13 19.98
N SER A 46 4.13 -6.15 19.15
CA SER A 46 4.74 -7.48 19.32
C SER A 46 6.26 -7.50 19.13
N GLY A 47 6.81 -6.59 18.31
CA GLY A 47 8.21 -6.60 17.90
C GLY A 47 8.59 -7.71 16.91
N HIS A 48 7.70 -8.65 16.61
CA HIS A 48 7.95 -9.81 15.71
C HIS A 48 7.12 -9.76 14.42
N HIS A 49 6.59 -8.58 14.08
CA HIS A 49 5.87 -8.36 12.83
C HIS A 49 6.51 -7.24 12.01
N ALA A 50 6.56 -7.45 10.69
CA ALA A 50 7.02 -6.48 9.71
C ALA A 50 5.87 -6.11 8.76
N TRP A 51 5.97 -4.94 8.11
CA TRP A 51 5.06 -4.63 7.01
C TRP A 51 5.48 -5.44 5.77
N ASN A 52 4.49 -5.95 5.05
CA ASN A 52 4.68 -6.43 3.69
C ASN A 52 4.81 -5.23 2.76
N LEU A 53 5.97 -5.09 2.13
CA LEU A 53 6.30 -3.98 1.23
C LEU A 53 5.91 -4.28 -0.24
N GLY A 54 5.37 -5.47 -0.52
CA GLY A 54 5.02 -5.92 -1.87
C GLY A 54 6.21 -6.43 -2.70
N TYR A 55 7.36 -6.68 -2.08
CA TYR A 55 8.53 -7.26 -2.74
C TYR A 55 8.61 -8.77 -2.51
N PHE A 56 8.71 -9.52 -3.60
CA PHE A 56 8.81 -10.98 -3.59
C PHE A 56 9.93 -11.46 -4.52
N VAL A 57 10.70 -12.44 -4.06
CA VAL A 57 11.73 -13.11 -4.86
C VAL A 57 11.39 -14.58 -4.93
N THR A 58 11.10 -15.07 -6.13
CA THR A 58 10.62 -16.44 -6.35
C THR A 58 10.94 -16.91 -7.76
N THR A 59 10.92 -18.22 -7.98
CA THR A 59 11.00 -18.76 -9.35
C THR A 59 9.61 -18.75 -10.00
N PRO A 60 9.50 -18.45 -11.30
CA PRO A 60 8.22 -18.47 -12.00
C PRO A 60 7.48 -19.81 -11.88
N LYS A 61 8.23 -20.92 -11.88
CA LYS A 61 7.68 -22.27 -11.75
C LYS A 61 7.04 -22.49 -10.37
N PHE A 62 7.75 -22.11 -9.29
CA PHE A 62 7.22 -22.23 -7.95
C PHE A 62 5.98 -21.35 -7.78
N LEU A 63 6.06 -20.08 -8.20
CA LEU A 63 4.92 -19.17 -8.10
C LEU A 63 3.70 -19.69 -8.87
N TRP A 64 3.89 -20.17 -10.11
CA TRP A 64 2.81 -20.74 -10.89
C TRP A 64 2.16 -21.96 -10.22
N SER A 65 2.96 -22.81 -9.55
CA SER A 65 2.43 -23.95 -8.79
C SER A 65 1.53 -23.52 -7.62
N LEU A 66 1.79 -22.35 -7.02
CA LEU A 66 0.93 -21.77 -5.98
C LEU A 66 -0.38 -21.26 -6.58
N TYR A 67 -0.35 -20.61 -7.74
CA TYR A 67 -1.57 -20.23 -8.46
C TYR A 67 -2.42 -21.44 -8.82
N GLU A 68 -1.82 -22.51 -9.33
CA GLU A 68 -2.53 -23.77 -9.65
C GLU A 68 -3.15 -24.41 -8.39
N ARG A 69 -2.52 -24.24 -7.21
CA ARG A 69 -3.00 -24.81 -5.95
C ARG A 69 -4.08 -23.95 -5.27
N PHE A 70 -3.87 -22.64 -5.16
CA PHE A 70 -4.70 -21.76 -4.33
C PHE A 70 -5.82 -21.09 -5.12
N VAL A 71 -5.60 -20.81 -6.40
CA VAL A 71 -6.56 -20.13 -7.28
C VAL A 71 -6.68 -20.87 -8.63
N PRO A 72 -7.05 -22.17 -8.63
CA PRO A 72 -6.98 -23.03 -9.80
C PRO A 72 -7.80 -22.52 -11.00
N ASN A 73 -8.94 -21.87 -10.76
CA ASN A 73 -9.76 -21.28 -11.81
C ASN A 73 -9.05 -20.11 -12.51
N LEU A 74 -8.40 -19.24 -11.72
CA LEU A 74 -7.58 -18.14 -12.22
C LEU A 74 -6.41 -18.70 -13.04
N ALA A 75 -5.67 -19.66 -12.47
CA ALA A 75 -4.54 -20.30 -13.15
C ALA A 75 -4.95 -20.93 -14.48
N LYS A 76 -6.07 -21.66 -14.51
CA LYS A 76 -6.61 -22.27 -15.72
C LYS A 76 -6.95 -21.22 -16.79
N GLY A 77 -7.71 -20.20 -16.44
CA GLY A 77 -8.11 -19.18 -17.41
C GLY A 77 -6.92 -18.39 -17.97
N LEU A 78 -5.93 -18.07 -17.13
CA LEU A 78 -4.68 -17.46 -17.57
C LEU A 78 -3.89 -18.38 -18.51
N LYS A 79 -3.87 -19.69 -18.24
CA LYS A 79 -3.23 -20.69 -19.10
C LYS A 79 -3.93 -20.79 -20.46
N ASP A 80 -5.25 -20.74 -20.49
CA ASP A 80 -6.04 -20.78 -21.72
C ASP A 80 -5.81 -19.51 -22.57
N ILE A 81 -5.69 -18.34 -21.92
CA ILE A 81 -5.34 -17.08 -22.60
C ILE A 81 -3.94 -17.18 -23.24
N VAL A 82 -2.93 -17.56 -22.47
CA VAL A 82 -1.53 -17.59 -22.94
C VAL A 82 -1.30 -18.63 -24.04
N LYS A 83 -2.03 -19.75 -24.02
CA LYS A 83 -1.93 -20.80 -25.04
C LYS A 83 -2.71 -20.51 -26.32
N SER A 84 -3.56 -19.49 -26.32
CA SER A 84 -4.41 -19.19 -27.48
C SER A 84 -3.62 -18.59 -28.63
N GLU A 85 -3.82 -19.12 -29.83
CA GLU A 85 -3.32 -18.50 -31.07
C GLU A 85 -3.97 -17.13 -31.35
N LYS A 86 -5.14 -16.87 -30.73
CA LYS A 86 -5.87 -15.59 -30.80
C LYS A 86 -5.85 -14.89 -29.45
N PHE A 87 -4.65 -14.66 -28.91
CA PHE A 87 -4.42 -14.10 -27.58
C PHE A 87 -5.38 -12.95 -27.21
N GLN A 88 -5.48 -11.91 -28.04
CA GLN A 88 -6.29 -10.73 -27.74
C GLN A 88 -7.79 -11.05 -27.57
N GLN A 89 -8.37 -11.82 -28.49
CA GLN A 89 -9.78 -12.21 -28.43
C GLN A 89 -10.07 -13.11 -27.23
N THR A 90 -9.13 -14.01 -26.91
CA THR A 90 -9.25 -14.90 -25.74
C THR A 90 -9.09 -14.13 -24.44
N LEU A 91 -8.14 -13.17 -24.38
CA LEU A 91 -7.93 -12.29 -23.24
C LEU A 91 -9.20 -11.48 -22.94
N GLU A 92 -9.76 -10.79 -23.93
CA GLU A 92 -10.96 -9.96 -23.78
C GLU A 92 -12.19 -10.78 -23.34
N LYS A 93 -12.25 -12.06 -23.74
CA LYS A 93 -13.35 -12.95 -23.37
C LYS A 93 -13.18 -13.57 -21.98
N ILE A 94 -11.97 -14.02 -21.63
CA ILE A 94 -11.72 -14.81 -20.41
C ILE A 94 -11.36 -13.89 -19.24
N TYR A 95 -10.48 -12.91 -19.42
CA TYR A 95 -9.95 -12.11 -18.31
C TYR A 95 -11.03 -11.42 -17.47
N PRO A 96 -12.10 -10.84 -18.05
CA PRO A 96 -13.17 -10.22 -17.27
C PRO A 96 -14.00 -11.20 -16.44
N THR A 97 -13.94 -12.50 -16.72
CA THR A 97 -14.66 -13.54 -15.95
C THR A 97 -13.83 -14.13 -14.82
N LEU A 98 -12.54 -13.79 -14.77
CA LEU A 98 -11.64 -14.24 -13.72
C LEU A 98 -11.90 -13.47 -12.42
N GLU A 99 -11.69 -14.17 -11.31
CA GLU A 99 -11.82 -13.57 -9.99
C GLU A 99 -10.86 -12.40 -9.82
N LYS A 100 -11.38 -11.25 -9.40
CA LYS A 100 -10.58 -10.08 -9.04
C LYS A 100 -10.06 -10.24 -7.61
N ILE A 101 -8.86 -10.79 -7.48
CA ILE A 101 -8.20 -11.05 -6.19
C ILE A 101 -6.78 -10.45 -6.19
N SER A 102 -6.31 -9.95 -5.04
CA SER A 102 -4.93 -9.48 -4.88
C SER A 102 -3.96 -10.65 -4.78
N PHE A 103 -2.68 -10.39 -5.04
CA PHE A 103 -1.62 -11.37 -4.82
C PHE A 103 -1.55 -11.82 -3.35
N ASP A 104 -1.68 -10.88 -2.41
CA ASP A 104 -1.67 -11.12 -0.97
C ASP A 104 -2.73 -12.15 -0.55
N ASN A 105 -3.96 -11.95 -0.99
CA ASN A 105 -5.08 -12.83 -0.65
C ASN A 105 -5.01 -14.16 -1.42
N ALA A 106 -4.55 -14.14 -2.68
CA ALA A 106 -4.50 -15.33 -3.52
C ALA A 106 -3.36 -16.28 -3.14
N ILE A 107 -2.22 -15.73 -2.70
CA ILE A 107 -0.98 -16.48 -2.52
C ILE A 107 -0.50 -16.42 -1.08
N LEU A 108 -0.27 -15.22 -0.51
CA LEU A 108 0.43 -15.09 0.77
C LEU A 108 -0.40 -15.57 1.95
N GLU A 109 -1.69 -15.23 2.03
CA GLU A 109 -2.57 -15.70 3.13
C GLU A 109 -2.75 -17.22 3.14
N SER A 110 -2.52 -17.89 2.01
CA SER A 110 -2.62 -19.35 1.89
C SER A 110 -1.25 -20.06 1.89
N LEU A 111 -0.15 -19.30 1.94
CA LEU A 111 1.19 -19.84 1.80
C LEU A 111 1.56 -20.69 3.01
N ASN A 112 2.18 -21.86 2.78
CA ASN A 112 2.69 -22.64 3.90
C ASN A 112 3.89 -21.91 4.52
N PRO A 113 3.97 -21.78 5.85
CA PRO A 113 5.14 -21.26 6.56
C PRO A 113 6.49 -21.82 6.06
N LYS A 114 6.52 -23.10 5.67
CA LYS A 114 7.73 -23.78 5.19
C LYS A 114 8.15 -23.42 3.77
N ASP A 115 7.29 -22.77 3.01
CA ASP A 115 7.48 -22.47 1.60
C ASP A 115 8.08 -21.07 1.37
N ALA A 116 8.34 -20.30 2.43
CA ALA A 116 8.90 -18.95 2.36
C ALA A 116 9.89 -18.63 3.49
N LEU A 117 10.71 -17.61 3.24
CA LEU A 117 11.57 -16.96 4.21
C LEU A 117 11.34 -15.45 4.16
N VAL A 118 11.59 -14.77 5.27
CA VAL A 118 11.35 -13.32 5.41
C VAL A 118 12.67 -12.58 5.61
N ILE A 119 12.91 -11.57 4.79
CA ILE A 119 13.95 -10.56 5.05
C ILE A 119 13.26 -9.38 5.72
N SER A 120 13.71 -9.02 6.93
CA SER A 120 13.20 -7.86 7.65
C SER A 120 14.35 -6.89 7.88
N GLU A 121 14.31 -5.76 7.16
CA GLU A 121 15.36 -4.75 7.19
C GLU A 121 14.76 -3.34 7.26
N ASN A 122 15.48 -2.42 7.91
CA ASN A 122 15.11 -1.01 7.91
C ASN A 122 15.68 -0.33 6.66
N ILE A 123 14.87 -0.27 5.61
CA ILE A 123 15.23 0.36 4.32
C ILE A 123 14.54 1.71 4.10
N GLU A 124 14.03 2.34 5.17
CA GLU A 124 13.33 3.64 5.13
C GLU A 124 12.13 3.70 4.17
N TRP A 125 11.56 2.54 3.81
CA TRP A 125 10.49 2.42 2.83
C TRP A 125 9.22 3.21 3.21
N SER A 126 8.48 3.66 2.18
CA SER A 126 7.13 4.18 2.31
C SER A 126 6.27 3.78 1.11
N ASP A 127 5.00 3.43 1.33
CA ASP A 127 4.02 3.17 0.28
C ASP A 127 3.47 4.50 -0.23
N ILE A 128 4.13 5.11 -1.22
CA ILE A 128 3.69 6.39 -1.78
C ILE A 128 2.49 6.14 -2.70
N GLY A 129 1.34 5.80 -2.11
CA GLY A 129 0.05 5.66 -2.76
C GLY A 129 -0.95 6.73 -2.35
N ALA A 130 -0.63 7.52 -1.32
CA ALA A 130 -1.54 8.51 -0.76
C ALA A 130 -0.83 9.64 0.02
N TRP A 131 -1.53 10.76 0.21
CA TRP A 131 -0.97 12.00 0.78
C TRP A 131 -0.52 11.87 2.25
N GLU A 132 -1.21 11.07 3.04
CA GLU A 132 -0.82 10.69 4.39
C GLU A 132 0.49 9.88 4.39
N ALA A 133 0.65 8.94 3.45
CA ALA A 133 1.87 8.14 3.35
C ALA A 133 3.06 8.98 2.86
N LEU A 134 2.81 10.02 2.05
CA LEU A 134 3.82 11.02 1.70
C LEU A 134 4.27 11.81 2.93
N LYS A 135 3.34 12.24 3.78
CA LYS A 135 3.69 12.91 5.05
C LYS A 135 4.54 11.99 5.92
N GLU A 136 4.11 10.75 6.10
CA GLU A 136 4.84 9.74 6.89
C GLU A 136 6.23 9.42 6.34
N ALA A 137 6.41 9.52 5.01
CA ALA A 137 7.72 9.31 4.37
C ALA A 137 8.68 10.48 4.64
N LEU A 138 8.16 11.70 4.74
CA LEU A 138 8.95 12.93 4.79
C LEU A 138 9.11 13.50 6.20
N GLU A 139 8.31 13.05 7.15
CA GLU A 139 8.35 13.56 8.51
C GLU A 139 9.52 12.98 9.31
N ASN A 140 10.26 13.86 9.99
CA ASN A 140 11.29 13.46 10.95
C ASN A 140 10.71 13.06 12.33
N SER A 141 9.43 13.34 12.57
CA SER A 141 8.68 12.98 13.79
C SER A 141 7.18 13.18 13.57
N THR A 142 6.33 12.36 14.18
CA THR A 142 4.88 12.31 13.97
C THR A 142 4.11 13.63 14.14
N ASP A 143 4.59 14.53 15.00
CA ASP A 143 3.91 15.81 15.27
C ASP A 143 4.35 16.95 14.34
N LYS A 144 5.35 16.73 13.48
CA LYS A 144 5.89 17.77 12.60
C LYS A 144 5.02 17.97 11.37
N ASN A 145 5.00 19.21 10.91
CA ASN A 145 4.43 19.54 9.62
C ASN A 145 5.40 19.19 8.51
N VAL A 146 4.84 18.84 7.35
CA VAL A 146 5.58 18.62 6.11
C VAL A 146 5.06 19.67 5.11
N THR A 147 5.95 20.52 4.61
CA THR A 147 5.55 21.66 3.76
C THR A 147 6.31 21.71 2.46
N GLN A 148 5.64 22.13 1.38
CA GLN A 148 6.25 22.42 0.10
C GLN A 148 5.63 23.68 -0.53
N GLY A 149 6.47 24.54 -1.11
CA GLY A 149 6.03 25.79 -1.77
C GLY A 149 5.88 26.98 -0.81
N LYS A 150 5.11 27.99 -1.22
CA LYS A 150 4.88 29.21 -0.42
C LYS A 150 3.86 28.94 0.68
N VAL A 151 4.35 28.65 1.89
CA VAL A 151 3.53 28.25 3.04
C VAL A 151 3.91 29.04 4.28
N MET A 152 2.92 29.51 5.05
CA MET A 152 3.09 30.14 6.36
C MET A 152 2.22 29.43 7.39
N LEU A 153 2.82 28.99 8.50
CA LEU A 153 2.10 28.21 9.52
C LEU A 153 2.14 28.95 10.86
N THR A 154 1.00 29.07 11.52
CA THR A 154 0.88 29.51 12.92
C THR A 154 0.16 28.42 13.69
N ASP A 155 0.70 27.99 14.83
CA ASP A 155 0.08 26.98 15.71
C ASP A 155 -0.48 25.75 14.98
N THR A 156 0.23 25.32 13.93
CA THR A 156 -0.14 24.17 13.10
C THR A 156 0.74 22.98 13.46
N SER A 157 0.16 21.79 13.56
CA SER A 157 0.91 20.56 13.88
C SER A 157 0.40 19.36 13.10
N ASP A 158 1.24 18.33 12.95
CA ASP A 158 0.87 17.04 12.34
C ASP A 158 0.14 17.21 10.98
N SER A 159 0.56 18.17 10.16
CA SER A 159 -0.12 18.50 8.89
C SER A 159 0.82 18.44 7.69
N LEU A 160 0.28 18.11 6.52
CA LEU A 160 0.97 18.23 5.24
C LEU A 160 0.37 19.41 4.47
N VAL A 161 1.21 20.37 4.08
CA VAL A 161 0.79 21.58 3.33
C VAL A 161 1.64 21.72 2.08
N TYR A 162 1.09 21.27 0.95
CA TYR A 162 1.74 21.24 -0.35
C TYR A 162 1.10 22.28 -1.26
N ASN A 163 1.89 23.26 -1.67
CA ASN A 163 1.46 24.33 -2.54
C ASN A 163 2.29 24.33 -3.81
N TYR A 164 1.66 23.94 -4.92
CA TYR A 164 2.27 23.93 -6.25
C TYR A 164 2.08 25.25 -7.01
N THR A 165 1.40 26.23 -6.40
CA THR A 165 1.08 27.52 -7.02
C THR A 165 1.96 28.65 -6.49
N ASN A 166 1.80 29.84 -7.06
CA ASN A 166 2.49 31.05 -6.61
C ASN A 166 1.76 31.82 -5.49
N GLN A 167 0.55 31.41 -5.11
CA GLN A 167 -0.18 32.02 -4.00
C GLN A 167 0.45 31.62 -2.66
N THR A 168 0.23 32.39 -1.60
CA THR A 168 0.68 31.99 -0.25
C THR A 168 -0.42 31.20 0.44
N VAL A 169 -0.09 30.01 0.93
CA VAL A 169 -1.01 29.19 1.73
C VAL A 169 -0.69 29.38 3.21
N THR A 170 -1.71 29.69 4.01
CA THR A 170 -1.57 29.89 5.45
C THR A 170 -2.51 28.99 6.23
N THR A 171 -2.02 28.42 7.34
CA THR A 171 -2.86 27.74 8.33
C THR A 171 -2.61 28.30 9.73
N ILE A 172 -3.66 28.38 10.54
CA ILE A 172 -3.66 28.90 11.92
C ILE A 172 -4.50 27.94 12.77
N ASP A 173 -3.94 27.47 13.90
CA ASP A 173 -4.63 26.56 14.85
C ASP A 173 -5.16 25.25 14.21
N VAL A 174 -4.39 24.70 13.27
CA VAL A 174 -4.77 23.49 12.52
C VAL A 174 -3.94 22.28 12.96
N LYS A 175 -4.58 21.13 13.14
CA LYS A 175 -3.88 19.87 13.45
C LYS A 175 -4.35 18.73 12.56
N GLY A 176 -3.43 17.88 12.09
CA GLY A 176 -3.78 16.63 11.44
C GLY A 176 -4.33 16.76 10.02
N MET A 177 -4.01 17.84 9.30
CA MET A 177 -4.62 18.17 8.01
C MET A 177 -3.71 17.91 6.81
N LEU A 178 -4.32 17.54 5.70
CA LEU A 178 -3.75 17.57 4.35
C LEU A 178 -4.31 18.79 3.64
N VAL A 179 -3.42 19.67 3.21
CA VAL A 179 -3.72 20.85 2.39
C VAL A 179 -2.89 20.74 1.13
N VAL A 180 -3.53 20.48 0.00
CA VAL A 180 -2.87 20.37 -1.31
C VAL A 180 -3.47 21.41 -2.25
N VAL A 181 -2.63 22.28 -2.80
CA VAL A 181 -3.02 23.38 -3.68
C VAL A 181 -2.35 23.20 -5.03
N THR A 182 -3.15 22.93 -6.06
CA THR A 182 -2.78 22.94 -7.48
C THR A 182 -3.36 24.19 -8.15
N ASP A 183 -3.11 24.37 -9.44
CA ASP A 183 -3.60 25.54 -10.18
C ASP A 183 -5.14 25.59 -10.30
N ASP A 184 -5.78 24.43 -10.25
CA ASP A 184 -7.21 24.22 -10.49
C ASP A 184 -7.99 23.73 -9.24
N VAL A 185 -7.32 23.12 -8.27
CA VAL A 185 -7.97 22.48 -7.11
C VAL A 185 -7.25 22.81 -5.80
N VAL A 186 -8.05 22.99 -4.75
CA VAL A 186 -7.60 23.00 -3.36
C VAL A 186 -8.25 21.83 -2.62
N LEU A 187 -7.44 20.87 -2.20
CA LEU A 187 -7.86 19.77 -1.34
C LEU A 187 -7.54 20.12 0.10
N VAL A 188 -8.55 20.10 0.97
CA VAL A 188 -8.40 20.22 2.43
C VAL A 188 -9.15 19.10 3.09
N CYS A 189 -8.44 18.22 3.81
CA CYS A 189 -9.08 17.17 4.59
C CYS A 189 -8.19 16.68 5.74
N PRO A 190 -8.76 16.05 6.79
CA PRO A 190 -7.95 15.35 7.78
C PRO A 190 -7.15 14.22 7.14
N LYS A 191 -5.92 13.97 7.60
CA LYS A 191 -5.04 12.89 7.08
C LYS A 191 -5.69 11.51 7.05
N GLY A 192 -6.55 11.19 8.03
CA GLY A 192 -7.30 9.93 8.06
C GLY A 192 -8.44 9.83 7.03
N SER A 193 -8.71 10.87 6.25
CA SER A 193 -9.82 10.91 5.27
C SER A 193 -9.42 10.53 3.86
N VAL A 194 -8.18 10.13 3.61
CA VAL A 194 -7.70 9.78 2.27
C VAL A 194 -8.54 8.71 1.56
N PRO A 195 -9.03 7.64 2.23
CA PRO A 195 -9.92 6.68 1.57
C PRO A 195 -11.20 7.32 1.00
N LYS A 196 -11.62 8.48 1.54
CA LYS A 196 -12.77 9.25 1.03
C LYS A 196 -12.42 10.06 -0.22
N ILE A 197 -11.16 10.48 -0.41
CA ILE A 197 -10.72 11.20 -1.60
C ILE A 197 -10.95 10.34 -2.83
N LYS A 198 -10.54 9.07 -2.80
CA LYS A 198 -10.74 8.14 -3.93
C LYS A 198 -12.23 8.01 -4.30
N LYS A 199 -13.09 7.79 -3.30
CA LYS A 199 -14.54 7.71 -3.51
C LYS A 199 -15.13 9.01 -4.06
N PHE A 200 -14.61 10.15 -3.60
CA PHE A 200 -15.04 11.45 -4.08
C PHE A 200 -14.66 11.65 -5.55
N VAL A 201 -13.41 11.35 -5.93
CA VAL A 201 -12.95 11.41 -7.32
C VAL A 201 -13.78 10.48 -8.22
N GLU A 202 -14.04 9.25 -7.79
CA GLU A 202 -14.91 8.30 -8.50
C GLU A 202 -16.34 8.87 -8.72
N SER A 203 -16.85 9.68 -7.78
CA SER A 203 -18.17 10.30 -7.89
C SER A 203 -18.25 11.47 -8.87
N LEU A 204 -17.11 11.97 -9.36
CA LEU A 204 -17.07 13.08 -10.31
C LEU A 204 -17.27 12.64 -11.76
N SER A 205 -17.14 11.35 -12.08
CA SER A 205 -17.36 10.85 -13.43
C SER A 205 -18.81 11.07 -13.89
N GLY A 206 -18.99 11.56 -15.12
CA GLY A 206 -20.29 11.97 -15.65
C GLY A 206 -20.86 13.26 -15.07
N THR A 207 -20.11 13.98 -14.23
CA THR A 207 -20.48 15.31 -13.72
C THR A 207 -19.78 16.41 -14.52
N LYS A 208 -20.23 17.67 -14.36
CA LYS A 208 -19.52 18.83 -14.92
C LYS A 208 -18.07 18.98 -14.42
N ASN A 209 -17.73 18.30 -13.33
CA ASN A 209 -16.42 18.33 -12.69
C ASN A 209 -15.54 17.12 -13.05
N GLU A 210 -15.92 16.32 -14.04
CA GLU A 210 -15.14 15.15 -14.48
C GLU A 210 -13.72 15.51 -14.97
N HIS A 211 -13.52 16.76 -15.40
CA HIS A 211 -12.21 17.29 -15.76
C HIS A 211 -11.20 17.38 -14.60
N LEU A 212 -11.66 17.17 -13.35
CA LEU A 212 -10.83 17.17 -12.14
C LEU A 212 -10.37 15.75 -11.71
N VAL A 213 -10.76 14.71 -12.46
CA VAL A 213 -10.42 13.29 -12.19
C VAL A 213 -9.05 12.94 -12.76
#